data_AF-A0A1I2Z789-F1
#
_entry.id   AF-A0A1I2Z789-F1
#
_cell.length_a   1.000
_cell.length_b   1.000
_cell.length_c   1.000
_cell.angle_alpha   90.00
_cell.angle_beta   90.00
_cell.angle_gamma   90.00
#
_symmetry.space_group_name_H-M   'P 1'
#
loop_
_entity.id
_entity.type
_entity.pdbx_description
1 polymer ?
#
loop_
_entity_poly.entity_id
_entity_poly.type
_entity_poly.pdbx_seq_one_letter_code
_entity_poly.pdbx_strand_id
1 'polypeptide(L)'
;MTLEKKCNLVREFAEKLIRIFYEKKKSEEEVLYFMAQWAKSMKFREYWFAIDTELQKRYECASWFWIIRRLRNYPDYWKQI
;
A
#
# COMPACT_ATOMS: atom_id res chain seq x y z
N MET A 1 -16.39 -2.85 10.17
CA MET A 1 -15.46 -1.73 9.94
C MET A 1 -16.06 -0.81 8.88
N THR A 2 -16.17 0.50 9.12
CA THR A 2 -16.76 1.47 8.16
C THR A 2 -15.80 1.74 6.99
N LEU A 3 -16.32 2.24 5.86
CA LEU A 3 -15.50 2.62 4.69
C LEU A 3 -14.41 3.62 5.07
N GLU A 4 -14.76 4.64 5.85
CA GLU A 4 -13.82 5.65 6.33
C GLU A 4 -12.67 5.05 7.16
N LYS A 5 -12.97 4.11 8.08
CA LYS A 5 -11.94 3.39 8.83
C LYS A 5 -11.02 2.57 7.93
N LYS A 6 -11.57 1.94 6.87
CA LYS A 6 -10.76 1.21 5.88
C LYS A 6 -9.83 2.15 5.11
N CYS A 7 -10.32 3.30 4.66
CA CYS A 7 -9.51 4.30 3.95
C CYS A 7 -8.40 4.87 4.84
N ASN A 8 -8.69 5.18 6.11
CA ASN A 8 -7.69 5.70 7.04
C ASN A 8 -6.58 4.69 7.32
N LEU A 9 -6.92 3.40 7.52
CA LEU A 9 -5.92 2.35 7.68
C LEU A 9 -5.00 2.24 6.45
N VAL A 10 -5.56 2.32 5.24
CA VAL A 10 -4.79 2.30 4.00
C VAL A 10 -3.87 3.51 3.88
N ARG A 11 -4.35 4.70 4.22
CA ARG A 11 -3.58 5.94 4.21
C ARG A 11 -2.43 5.91 5.22
N GLU A 12 -2.71 5.58 6.48
CA GLU A 12 -1.71 5.49 7.56
C GLU A 12 -0.63 4.47 7.22
N PHE A 13 -1.02 3.35 6.61
CA PHE A 13 -0.08 2.34 6.11
C PHE A 13 0.85 2.93 5.04
N ALA A 14 0.30 3.63 4.05
CA ALA A 14 1.08 4.24 2.98
C ALA A 14 2.03 5.35 3.48
N GLU A 15 1.54 6.21 4.38
CA GLU A 15 2.30 7.31 4.97
C GLU A 15 3.49 6.80 5.81
N LYS A 16 3.28 5.78 6.65
CA LYS A 16 4.35 5.19 7.47
C LYS A 16 5.45 4.56 6.60
N LEU A 17 5.09 4.01 5.45
CA LEU A 17 6.03 3.42 4.49
C LEU A 17 6.85 4.46 3.74
N ILE A 18 6.20 5.53 3.27
CA ILE A 18 6.89 6.67 2.64
C ILE A 18 7.92 7.26 3.60
N ARG A 19 7.56 7.38 4.87
CA ARG A 19 8.49 7.85 5.90
C ARG A 19 9.71 6.94 6.03
N ILE A 20 9.52 5.62 6.08
CA ILE A 20 10.63 4.64 6.11
C ILE A 20 11.51 4.75 4.86
N PHE A 21 10.91 4.96 3.68
CA PHE A 21 11.63 5.16 2.41
C PHE A 21 12.57 6.37 2.46
N TYR A 22 12.02 7.54 2.84
CA TYR A 22 12.78 8.78 2.94
C TYR A 22 13.84 8.73 4.03
N GLU A 23 13.52 8.15 5.19
CA GLU A 23 14.47 8.05 6.32
C GLU A 23 15.61 7.07 6.04
N LYS A 24 15.37 5.98 5.30
CA LYS A 24 16.38 4.93 5.07
C LYS A 24 17.14 5.04 3.74
N LYS A 25 16.85 6.05 2.90
CA LYS A 25 17.42 6.21 1.53
C LYS A 25 17.41 4.90 0.73
N LYS A 26 16.31 4.17 0.80
CA LYS A 26 16.17 2.85 0.15
C LYS A 26 15.88 3.00 -1.34
N SER A 27 16.21 1.98 -2.12
CA SER A 27 15.79 1.92 -3.53
C SER A 27 14.28 1.69 -3.64
N GLU A 28 13.67 2.07 -4.78
CA GLU A 28 12.24 1.83 -5.04
C GLU A 28 11.90 0.32 -4.92
N GLU A 29 12.78 -0.54 -5.41
CA GLU A 29 12.60 -2.00 -5.39
C GLU A 29 12.59 -2.58 -3.97
N GLU A 30 13.52 -2.16 -3.11
CA GLU A 30 13.53 -2.53 -1.70
C GLU A 30 12.25 -2.10 -0.99
N VAL A 31 11.74 -0.91 -1.32
CA VAL A 31 10.50 -0.41 -0.72
C VAL A 31 9.29 -1.19 -1.19
N LEU A 32 9.17 -1.46 -2.49
CA LEU A 32 8.09 -2.29 -3.02
C LEU A 32 8.12 -3.70 -2.39
N TYR A 33 9.30 -4.27 -2.19
CA TYR A 33 9.47 -5.55 -1.49
C TYR A 33 9.00 -5.48 -0.02
N PHE A 34 9.45 -4.49 0.77
CA PHE A 34 9.00 -4.32 2.16
C PHE A 34 7.49 -4.08 2.24
N MET A 35 6.94 -3.30 1.30
CA MET A 35 5.50 -3.05 1.19
C MET A 35 4.72 -4.34 0.97
N ALA A 36 5.21 -5.23 0.11
CA ALA A 36 4.54 -6.51 -0.15
C ALA A 36 4.51 -7.41 1.07
N GLN A 37 5.67 -7.57 1.73
CA GLN A 37 5.81 -8.42 2.92
C GLN A 37 4.89 -7.94 4.04
N TRP A 38 4.83 -6.64 4.26
CA TRP A 38 4.00 -6.09 5.32
C TRP A 38 2.51 -6.08 4.99
N ALA A 39 2.16 -5.78 3.73
CA ALA A 39 0.79 -5.92 3.24
C ALA A 39 0.29 -7.38 3.38
N LYS A 40 1.16 -8.36 3.15
CA LYS A 40 0.87 -9.78 3.38
C LYS A 40 0.61 -10.08 4.85
N SER A 41 1.48 -9.64 5.77
CA SER A 41 1.33 -9.92 7.21
C SER A 41 0.06 -9.32 7.81
N MET A 42 -0.42 -8.21 7.25
CA MET A 42 -1.63 -7.50 7.72
C MET A 42 -2.92 -7.97 7.03
N LYS A 43 -2.86 -8.99 6.15
CA LYS A 43 -3.96 -9.36 5.23
C LYS A 43 -4.50 -8.16 4.45
N PHE A 44 -3.65 -7.18 4.17
CA PHE A 44 -4.00 -5.87 3.61
C PHE A 44 -4.73 -6.00 2.26
N ARG A 45 -4.41 -7.06 1.50
CA ARG A 45 -5.08 -7.41 0.24
C ARG A 45 -6.59 -7.56 0.38
N GLU A 46 -7.08 -8.12 1.48
CA GLU A 46 -8.53 -8.32 1.73
C GLU A 46 -9.24 -6.97 1.96
N TYR A 47 -8.55 -6.01 2.55
CA TYR A 47 -9.09 -4.69 2.84
C TYR A 47 -9.03 -3.75 1.64
N TRP A 48 -7.90 -3.76 0.91
CA TRP A 48 -7.65 -2.88 -0.23
C TRP A 48 -8.61 -3.17 -1.40
N PHE A 49 -8.75 -4.45 -1.80
CA PHE A 49 -9.59 -4.81 -2.95
C PHE A 49 -11.05 -4.37 -2.78
N ALA A 50 -11.55 -4.43 -1.54
CA ALA A 50 -12.92 -4.04 -1.23
C ALA A 50 -13.18 -2.52 -1.33
N ILE A 51 -12.13 -1.69 -1.41
CA ILE A 51 -12.25 -0.23 -1.39
C ILE A 51 -11.45 0.48 -2.50
N ASP A 52 -10.86 -0.24 -3.46
CA ASP A 52 -9.96 0.29 -4.49
C ASP A 52 -10.58 1.44 -5.30
N THR A 53 -11.84 1.29 -5.73
CA THR A 53 -12.61 2.32 -6.44
C THR A 53 -12.77 3.59 -5.59
N GLU A 54 -13.01 3.41 -4.30
CA GLU A 54 -13.27 4.52 -3.37
C GLU A 54 -12.00 5.23 -2.95
N LEU A 55 -10.88 4.50 -2.89
CA LEU A 55 -9.55 5.08 -2.76
C LEU A 55 -9.17 5.88 -4.00
N GLN A 56 -9.43 5.36 -5.20
CA GLN A 56 -9.15 6.09 -6.44
C GLN A 56 -9.86 7.43 -6.46
N LYS A 57 -11.17 7.45 -6.25
CA LYS A 57 -11.97 8.70 -6.27
C LYS A 57 -11.47 9.76 -5.29
N ARG A 58 -10.88 9.35 -4.16
CA ARG A 58 -10.48 10.24 -3.08
C ARG A 58 -9.01 10.62 -3.10
N TYR A 59 -8.15 9.76 -3.65
CA TYR A 59 -6.71 9.85 -3.45
C TYR A 59 -5.88 9.61 -4.72
N GLU A 60 -6.47 9.61 -5.92
CA GLU A 60 -5.70 9.47 -7.17
C GLU A 60 -4.66 10.58 -7.38
N CYS A 61 -4.79 11.74 -6.74
CA CYS A 61 -3.75 12.78 -6.80
C CYS A 61 -2.62 12.55 -5.78
N ALA A 62 -2.75 11.59 -4.86
CA ALA A 62 -1.75 11.34 -3.83
C ALA A 62 -0.67 10.38 -4.36
N SER A 63 0.60 10.78 -4.22
CA SER A 63 1.74 9.96 -4.64
C SER A 63 1.73 8.56 -4.00
N TRP A 64 1.30 8.46 -2.74
CA TRP A 64 1.22 7.21 -1.99
C TRP A 64 0.21 6.22 -2.56
N PHE A 65 -0.90 6.70 -3.12
CA PHE A 65 -1.94 5.85 -3.70
C PHE A 65 -1.40 5.05 -4.89
N TRP A 66 -0.60 5.70 -5.74
CA TRP A 66 0.02 5.06 -6.89
C TRP A 66 1.07 4.04 -6.52
N ILE A 67 1.81 4.25 -5.43
CA ILE A 67 2.77 3.26 -4.94
C ILE A 67 2.03 1.98 -4.50
N ILE A 68 0.90 2.11 -3.79
CA ILE A 68 0.12 0.92 -3.41
C ILE A 68 -0.56 0.27 -4.63
N ARG A 69 -1.01 1.04 -5.61
CA ARG A 69 -1.50 0.48 -6.88
C ARG A 69 -0.42 -0.28 -7.65
N ARG A 70 0.82 0.22 -7.67
CA ARG A 70 1.96 -0.52 -8.25
C ARG A 70 2.13 -1.84 -7.53
N LEU A 71 2.16 -1.83 -6.20
CA LEU A 71 2.28 -3.05 -5.39
C LEU A 71 1.24 -4.12 -5.77
N ARG A 72 -0.02 -3.71 -5.94
CA ARG A 72 -1.10 -4.61 -6.41
C ARG A 72 -0.76 -5.27 -7.75
N ASN A 73 -0.18 -4.50 -8.67
CA ASN A 73 0.09 -4.93 -10.04
C ASN A 73 1.41 -5.69 -10.21
N TYR A 74 2.20 -5.88 -9.15
CA TYR A 74 3.41 -6.71 -9.17
C TYR A 74 3.13 -8.08 -8.52
N PRO A 75 2.62 -9.07 -9.27
CA PRO A 75 2.27 -10.39 -8.75
C PRO A 75 3.45 -11.12 -8.09
N ASP A 76 4.68 -10.87 -8.54
CA ASP A 76 5.85 -11.60 -8.08
C ASP A 76 6.23 -11.27 -6.64
N TYR A 77 5.92 -10.07 -6.15
CA TYR A 77 6.10 -9.73 -4.74
C TYR A 77 5.09 -10.44 -3.82
N TRP A 78 3.99 -10.95 -4.36
CA TRP A 78 2.98 -11.71 -3.61
C TRP A 78 3.25 -13.22 -3.62
N LYS A 79 4.08 -13.70 -4.55
CA LYS A 79 4.39 -15.14 -4.73
C LYS A 79 5.44 -15.66 -3.75
N GLN A 80 6.19 -14.80 -3.06
CA GLN A 80 7.25 -15.27 -2.17
C GLN A 80 6.67 -15.70 -0.81
N ILE A 81 6.70 -17.04 -0.61
CA ILE A 81 6.51 -17.92 0.57
C ILE A 81 5.22 -17.70 1.35
#